data_AF-A0A850BHP3-F1
#
_entry.id   AF-A0A850BHP3-F1
#
_cell.length_a   1.000
_cell.length_b   1.000
_cell.length_c   1.000
_cell.angle_alpha   90.00
_cell.angle_beta   90.00
_cell.angle_gamma   90.00
#
_symmetry.space_group_name_H-M   'P 1'
#
loop_
_entity.id
_entity.type
_entity.pdbx_description
1 polymer ?
#
loop_
_entity_poly.entity_id
_entity_poly.type
_entity_poly.pdbx_seq_one_letter_code
_entity_poly.pdbx_strand_id
1 'polypeptide(L)'
;MMLAWSFAARSVEEVARLLRALSKNRYVSEIDFRIHWAVDHALHDLPAFAPHAAAFEAKRAREHDIDLASRDPRLFRQALMEETIAALEAFWSPNDADAADRYRTRLRQALAGAGIPPAEHDPFASPPDEPPHPELILLDWVYLPVDELDADRHAGALAAMEEAQEEVHASAPVYVEGPILAAPELCEGAPNGVLREDFLVWSDGPYSYSDYVFRGVSKAAKLVDPPTGYHDFDLE
;
A
#
# COMPACT_ATOMS: atom_id res chain seq x y z
N MET A 1 -16.36 5.32 -8.17
CA MET A 1 -15.37 4.51 -8.90
C MET A 1 -14.04 5.17 -8.63
N MET A 2 -13.05 4.44 -8.11
CA MET A 2 -11.74 5.04 -7.85
C MET A 2 -10.96 5.20 -9.16
N LEU A 3 -10.19 6.27 -9.25
CA LEU A 3 -9.28 6.59 -10.33
C LEU A 3 -7.87 6.16 -9.91
N ALA A 4 -7.07 5.70 -10.85
CA ALA A 4 -5.70 5.25 -10.58
C ALA A 4 -4.67 6.30 -11.00
N TRP A 5 -3.60 6.42 -10.23
CA TRP A 5 -2.40 7.18 -10.56
C TRP A 5 -1.19 6.27 -10.52
N SER A 6 -0.42 6.29 -11.61
CA SER A 6 0.86 5.60 -11.69
C SER A 6 1.98 6.49 -11.15
N PHE A 7 2.76 5.98 -10.20
CA PHE A 7 3.99 6.62 -9.72
C PHE A 7 5.23 5.90 -10.25
N ALA A 8 6.15 6.67 -10.84
CA ALA A 8 7.44 6.19 -11.36
C ALA A 8 8.46 5.87 -10.25
N ALA A 9 8.05 5.17 -9.19
CA ALA A 9 8.93 4.60 -8.18
C ALA A 9 9.45 3.25 -8.68
N ARG A 10 10.75 3.16 -8.99
CA ARG A 10 11.37 1.99 -9.62
C ARG A 10 12.13 1.10 -8.64
N SER A 11 12.49 1.64 -7.48
CA SER A 11 13.28 0.95 -6.46
C SER A 11 12.56 0.90 -5.13
N VAL A 12 12.95 -0.06 -4.30
CA VAL A 12 12.45 -0.19 -2.91
C VAL A 12 12.64 1.12 -2.13
N GLU A 13 13.77 1.79 -2.31
CA GLU A 13 14.05 3.06 -1.64
C GLU A 13 13.10 4.19 -2.11
N GLU A 14 12.78 4.23 -3.41
CA GLU A 14 11.80 5.16 -3.96
C GLU A 14 10.40 4.88 -3.44
N VAL A 15 9.99 3.62 -3.35
CA VAL A 15 8.72 3.22 -2.73
C VAL A 15 8.68 3.65 -1.26
N ALA A 16 9.76 3.44 -0.51
CA ALA A 16 9.85 3.89 0.88
C ALA A 16 9.74 5.42 1.01
N ARG A 17 10.36 6.20 0.10
CA ARG A 17 10.20 7.66 0.06
C ARG A 17 8.78 8.06 -0.33
N LEU A 18 8.17 7.36 -1.27
CA LEU A 18 6.80 7.57 -1.72
C LEU A 18 5.80 7.34 -0.57
N LEU A 19 5.87 6.21 0.13
CA LEU A 19 5.01 5.92 1.28
C LEU A 19 5.15 6.97 2.39
N ARG A 20 6.37 7.45 2.64
CA ARG A 20 6.62 8.56 3.57
C ARG A 20 6.00 9.87 3.11
N ALA A 21 6.08 10.18 1.81
CA ALA A 21 5.51 11.38 1.24
C ALA A 21 3.97 11.34 1.26
N LEU A 22 3.36 10.21 0.88
CA LEU A 22 1.92 9.96 0.97
C LEU A 22 1.44 10.16 2.40
N SER A 23 2.11 9.53 3.38
CA SER A 23 1.65 9.53 4.78
C SER A 23 1.92 10.82 5.56
N LYS A 24 2.79 11.71 5.08
CA LYS A 24 3.19 12.93 5.82
C LYS A 24 2.72 14.22 5.14
N ASN A 25 1.97 14.11 4.04
CA ASN A 25 1.46 15.29 3.36
C ASN A 25 0.35 15.95 4.18
N ARG A 26 0.15 17.25 3.98
CA ARG A 26 -0.77 18.07 4.79
C ARG A 26 -2.26 17.78 4.59
N TYR A 27 -2.60 16.96 3.60
CA TYR A 27 -3.97 16.60 3.25
C TYR A 27 -4.41 15.30 3.93
N VAL A 28 -3.49 14.50 4.48
CA VAL A 28 -3.82 13.27 5.21
C VAL A 28 -4.56 13.60 6.51
N SER A 29 -5.71 12.95 6.69
CA SER A 29 -6.46 12.93 7.95
C SER A 29 -6.24 11.61 8.71
N GLU A 30 -6.20 10.48 8.00
CA GLU A 30 -6.03 9.15 8.59
C GLU A 30 -5.09 8.26 7.76
N ILE A 31 -4.42 7.33 8.44
CA ILE A 31 -3.60 6.27 7.84
C ILE A 31 -4.02 4.96 8.50
N ASP A 32 -4.51 4.00 7.71
CA ASP A 32 -4.85 2.65 8.16
C ASP A 32 -4.03 1.62 7.39
N PHE A 33 -2.77 1.45 7.79
CA PHE A 33 -1.96 0.36 7.26
C PHE A 33 -2.17 -0.88 8.10
N ARG A 34 -2.28 -2.02 7.42
CA ARG A 34 -2.46 -3.30 8.08
C ARG A 34 -1.49 -4.34 7.55
N ILE A 35 -1.01 -5.17 8.45
CA ILE A 35 -0.13 -6.30 8.14
C ILE A 35 -0.81 -7.58 8.59
N HIS A 36 -0.87 -8.55 7.68
CA HIS A 36 -1.41 -9.89 7.93
C HIS A 36 -0.42 -10.74 8.72
N TRP A 37 -0.92 -11.65 9.58
CA TRP A 37 -0.08 -12.49 10.45
C TRP A 37 1.02 -13.26 9.71
N ALA A 38 0.76 -13.66 8.46
CA ALA A 38 1.70 -14.44 7.67
C ALA A 38 2.98 -13.63 7.34
N VAL A 39 2.87 -12.30 7.22
CA VAL A 39 4.01 -11.40 7.04
C VAL A 39 4.85 -11.33 8.31
N ASP A 40 4.22 -11.09 9.47
CA ASP A 40 4.91 -11.08 10.76
C ASP A 40 5.61 -12.42 11.02
N HIS A 41 4.94 -13.54 10.71
CA HIS A 41 5.49 -14.88 10.82
C HIS A 41 6.71 -15.09 9.90
N ALA A 42 6.62 -14.68 8.64
CA ALA A 42 7.72 -14.80 7.69
C ALA A 42 8.96 -14.01 8.13
N LEU A 43 8.72 -12.82 8.71
CA LEU A 43 9.74 -11.86 9.12
C LEU A 43 10.13 -11.96 10.60
N HIS A 44 9.73 -13.01 11.33
CA HIS A 44 9.89 -13.09 12.79
C HIS A 44 11.33 -12.99 13.32
N ASP A 45 12.36 -13.18 12.48
CA ASP A 45 13.76 -13.00 12.87
C ASP A 45 14.17 -11.51 12.92
N LEU A 46 13.36 -10.62 12.36
CA LEU A 46 13.58 -9.19 12.37
C LEU A 46 12.99 -8.57 13.66
N PRO A 47 13.73 -7.70 14.38
CA PRO A 47 13.27 -7.11 15.63
C PRO A 47 11.93 -6.39 15.57
N ALA A 48 11.60 -5.77 14.43
CA ALA A 48 10.33 -5.07 14.23
C ALA A 48 9.11 -6.01 14.14
N PHE A 49 9.31 -7.28 13.80
CA PHE A 49 8.23 -8.24 13.53
C PHE A 49 8.15 -9.37 14.56
N ALA A 50 9.27 -9.70 15.22
CA ALA A 50 9.34 -10.78 16.22
C ALA A 50 8.27 -10.66 17.33
N PRO A 51 8.03 -9.49 17.94
CA PRO A 51 7.01 -9.35 18.99
C PRO A 51 5.60 -9.60 18.47
N HIS A 52 5.31 -9.18 17.24
CA HIS A 52 3.98 -9.31 16.62
C HIS A 52 3.68 -10.76 16.23
N ALA A 53 4.67 -11.45 15.67
CA ALA A 53 4.58 -12.89 15.40
C ALA A 53 4.30 -13.68 16.69
N ALA A 54 5.04 -13.40 17.76
CA ALA A 54 4.84 -14.03 19.06
C ALA A 54 3.46 -13.70 19.67
N ALA A 55 2.99 -12.45 19.53
CA ALA A 55 1.68 -12.03 20.02
C ALA A 55 0.54 -12.75 19.28
N PHE A 56 0.65 -12.92 17.96
CA PHE A 56 -0.34 -13.65 17.17
C PHE A 56 -0.37 -15.14 17.53
N GLU A 57 0.79 -15.78 17.70
CA GLU A 57 0.88 -17.17 18.17
C GLU A 57 0.22 -17.36 19.55
N ALA A 58 0.48 -16.44 20.49
CA ALA A 58 -0.16 -16.45 21.80
C ALA A 58 -1.68 -16.20 21.73
N LYS A 59 -2.15 -15.41 20.75
CA LYS A 59 -3.58 -15.22 20.48
C LYS A 59 -4.21 -16.51 19.96
N ARG A 60 -3.63 -17.14 18.94
CA ARG A 60 -4.08 -18.41 18.37
C ARG A 60 -4.12 -19.55 19.38
N ALA A 61 -3.18 -19.56 20.33
CA ALA A 61 -3.17 -20.53 21.42
C ALA A 61 -4.33 -20.36 22.41
N ARG A 62 -4.92 -19.15 22.51
CA ARG A 62 -6.06 -18.85 23.39
C ARG A 62 -7.41 -18.91 22.65
N GLU A 63 -7.42 -18.49 21.40
CA GLU A 63 -8.59 -18.39 20.53
C GLU A 63 -8.51 -19.48 19.44
N HIS A 64 -9.06 -20.66 19.76
CA HIS A 64 -8.98 -21.84 18.87
C HIS A 64 -9.93 -21.78 17.66
N ASP A 65 -10.77 -20.75 17.58
CA ASP A 65 -11.75 -20.54 16.51
C ASP A 65 -11.21 -19.67 15.36
N ILE A 66 -9.97 -19.19 15.44
CA ILE A 66 -9.33 -18.42 14.36
C ILE A 66 -9.04 -19.34 13.18
N ASP A 67 -9.81 -19.18 12.11
CA ASP A 67 -9.55 -19.82 10.82
C ASP A 67 -8.53 -18.99 10.02
N LEU A 68 -7.32 -19.54 9.84
CA LEU A 68 -6.23 -18.87 9.15
C LEU A 68 -6.46 -18.72 7.64
N ALA A 69 -7.37 -19.49 7.04
CA ALA A 69 -7.73 -19.41 5.63
C ALA A 69 -8.95 -18.51 5.35
N SER A 70 -9.43 -17.79 6.38
CA SER A 70 -10.59 -16.93 6.29
C SER A 70 -10.22 -15.45 6.13
N ARG A 71 -11.21 -14.60 5.88
CA ARG A 71 -11.08 -13.12 5.92
C ARG A 71 -11.29 -12.55 7.34
N ASP A 72 -11.00 -13.31 8.39
CA ASP A 72 -11.19 -12.87 9.77
C ASP A 72 -10.31 -11.63 10.06
N PRO A 73 -10.90 -10.48 10.47
CA PRO A 73 -10.15 -9.27 10.79
C PRO A 73 -9.07 -9.48 11.87
N ARG A 74 -9.21 -10.50 12.73
CA ARG A 74 -8.24 -10.85 13.77
C ARG A 74 -6.89 -11.32 13.21
N LEU A 75 -6.84 -11.67 11.92
CA LEU A 75 -5.63 -12.05 11.18
C LEU A 75 -4.75 -10.85 10.81
N PHE A 76 -5.28 -9.64 10.97
CA PHE A 76 -4.59 -8.39 10.69
C PHE A 76 -4.31 -7.63 11.98
N ARG A 77 -3.20 -6.91 11.99
CA ARG A 77 -2.93 -5.85 12.97
C ARG A 77 -2.75 -4.53 12.24
N GLN A 78 -3.03 -3.45 12.94
CA GLN A 78 -2.57 -2.13 12.51
C GLN A 78 -1.03 -2.11 12.49
N ALA A 79 -0.46 -1.44 11.50
CA ALA A 79 0.96 -1.31 11.30
C ALA A 79 1.35 0.17 11.20
N LEU A 80 2.55 0.48 11.70
CA LEU A 80 3.14 1.79 11.46
C LEU A 80 3.70 1.84 10.04
N MET A 81 3.68 3.02 9.43
CA MET A 81 4.28 3.25 8.10
C MET A 81 5.72 2.70 7.99
N GLU A 82 6.56 2.88 9.01
CA GLU A 82 7.94 2.37 8.98
C GLU A 82 8.02 0.84 9.13
N GLU A 83 7.04 0.19 9.77
CA GLU A 83 6.96 -1.28 9.78
C GLU A 83 6.58 -1.81 8.40
N THR A 84 5.65 -1.14 7.71
CA THR A 84 5.27 -1.51 6.35
C THR A 84 6.42 -1.34 5.38
N ILE A 85 7.16 -0.23 5.48
CA ILE A 85 8.39 -0.02 4.70
C ILE A 85 9.42 -1.12 5.00
N ALA A 86 9.64 -1.45 6.27
CA ALA A 86 10.58 -2.50 6.66
C ALA A 86 10.17 -3.88 6.11
N ALA A 87 8.87 -4.17 6.01
CA ALA A 87 8.37 -5.41 5.42
C ALA A 87 8.69 -5.48 3.93
N LEU A 88 8.37 -4.41 3.19
CA LEU A 88 8.68 -4.29 1.77
C LEU A 88 10.20 -4.39 1.53
N GLU A 89 11.01 -3.69 2.32
CA GLU A 89 12.47 -3.77 2.26
C GLU A 89 12.99 -5.18 2.51
N ALA A 90 12.44 -5.91 3.49
CA ALA A 90 12.86 -7.28 3.77
C ALA A 90 12.54 -8.24 2.62
N PHE A 91 11.35 -8.13 2.02
CA PHE A 91 10.94 -8.99 0.91
C PHE A 91 11.60 -8.63 -0.42
N TRP A 92 11.97 -7.37 -0.62
CA TRP A 92 12.49 -6.86 -1.89
C TRP A 92 14.00 -6.53 -1.86
N SER A 93 14.69 -6.79 -0.75
CA SER A 93 16.09 -6.39 -0.55
C SER A 93 17.01 -6.90 -1.68
N PRO A 94 17.67 -6.00 -2.43
CA PRO A 94 18.73 -6.39 -3.37
C PRO A 94 20.04 -6.72 -2.66
N ASN A 95 20.25 -6.19 -1.45
CA ASN A 95 21.53 -6.25 -0.75
C ASN A 95 21.73 -7.56 0.05
N ASP A 96 20.64 -8.27 0.34
CA ASP A 96 20.64 -9.55 1.05
C ASP A 96 19.59 -10.49 0.42
N ALA A 97 19.88 -10.91 -0.81
CA ALA A 97 18.99 -11.78 -1.58
C ALA A 97 18.71 -13.11 -0.86
N ASP A 98 19.71 -13.67 -0.16
CA ASP A 98 19.54 -14.90 0.61
C ASP A 98 18.54 -14.72 1.75
N ALA A 99 18.57 -13.58 2.46
CA ALA A 99 17.56 -13.30 3.48
C ALA A 99 16.17 -13.09 2.88
N ALA A 100 16.07 -12.29 1.81
CA ALA A 100 14.81 -12.07 1.10
C ALA A 100 14.17 -13.39 0.66
N ASP A 101 14.94 -14.30 0.06
CA ASP A 101 14.46 -15.61 -0.39
C ASP A 101 14.02 -16.51 0.78
N ARG A 102 14.71 -16.45 1.92
CA ARG A 102 14.25 -17.13 3.15
C ARG A 102 12.90 -16.60 3.60
N TYR A 103 12.69 -15.29 3.61
CA TYR A 103 11.42 -14.69 4.01
C TYR A 103 10.29 -15.05 3.05
N ARG A 104 10.52 -14.97 1.74
CA ARG A 104 9.55 -15.40 0.70
C ARG A 104 9.18 -16.87 0.85
N THR A 105 10.17 -17.72 1.12
CA THR A 105 9.96 -19.15 1.36
C THR A 105 9.09 -19.39 2.59
N ARG A 106 9.39 -18.73 3.71
CA ARG A 106 8.59 -18.83 4.94
C ARG A 106 7.17 -18.33 4.76
N LEU A 107 6.97 -17.23 4.04
CA LEU A 107 5.64 -16.69 3.73
C LEU A 107 4.82 -17.74 2.96
N ARG A 108 5.36 -18.29 1.86
CA ARG A 108 4.69 -19.32 1.06
C ARG A 108 4.38 -20.58 1.89
N GLN A 109 5.32 -21.00 2.76
CA GLN A 109 5.11 -22.13 3.67
C GLN A 109 4.01 -21.85 4.71
N ALA A 110 3.95 -20.64 5.26
CA ALA A 110 2.93 -20.25 6.23
C ALA A 110 1.52 -20.27 5.59
N LEU A 111 1.38 -19.73 4.39
CA LEU A 111 0.13 -19.73 3.64
C LEU A 111 -0.30 -21.17 3.29
N ALA A 112 0.61 -21.96 2.74
CA ALA A 112 0.34 -23.37 2.43
C ALA A 112 -0.03 -24.18 3.68
N GLY A 113 0.65 -23.95 4.80
CA GLY A 113 0.35 -24.59 6.08
C GLY A 113 -1.00 -24.20 6.67
N ALA A 114 -1.52 -23.02 6.32
CA ALA A 114 -2.88 -22.58 6.65
C ALA A 114 -3.95 -23.12 5.68
N GLY A 115 -3.57 -23.85 4.63
CA GLY A 115 -4.49 -24.35 3.62
C GLY A 115 -4.91 -23.31 2.57
N ILE A 116 -4.19 -22.19 2.48
CA ILE A 116 -4.43 -21.13 1.50
C ILE A 116 -3.75 -21.53 0.18
N PRO A 117 -4.48 -21.60 -0.94
CA PRO A 117 -3.89 -21.91 -2.24
C PRO A 117 -2.97 -20.76 -2.69
N PRO A 118 -1.91 -21.05 -3.48
CA PRO A 118 -1.10 -20.00 -4.06
C PRO A 118 -1.93 -19.14 -5.01
N ALA A 119 -1.72 -17.82 -4.98
CA ALA A 119 -2.24 -16.93 -6.00
C ALA A 119 -1.47 -17.12 -7.32
N GLU A 120 -2.17 -17.08 -8.45
CA GLU A 120 -1.64 -17.45 -9.78
C GLU A 120 -1.44 -16.26 -10.72
N HIS A 121 -1.67 -15.02 -10.26
CA HIS A 121 -1.50 -13.82 -11.08
C HIS A 121 -0.05 -13.35 -11.13
N ASP A 122 0.30 -12.63 -12.20
CA ASP A 122 1.58 -11.92 -12.29
C ASP A 122 1.62 -10.77 -11.28
N PRO A 123 2.79 -10.41 -10.72
CA PRO A 123 2.89 -9.34 -9.71
C PRO A 123 2.29 -8.02 -10.22
N PHE A 124 1.43 -7.40 -9.41
CA PHE A 124 0.69 -6.17 -9.71
C PHE A 124 -0.38 -6.30 -10.81
N ALA A 125 -0.61 -7.50 -11.34
CA ALA A 125 -1.69 -7.80 -12.29
C ALA A 125 -2.95 -8.38 -11.61
N SER A 126 -3.12 -8.12 -10.31
CA SER A 126 -4.31 -8.56 -9.56
C SER A 126 -5.58 -7.91 -10.12
N PRO A 127 -6.67 -8.67 -10.35
CA PRO A 127 -7.94 -8.09 -10.73
C PRO A 127 -8.51 -7.25 -9.57
N PRO A 128 -8.96 -6.00 -9.81
CA PRO A 128 -9.44 -5.13 -8.74
C PRO A 128 -10.78 -5.58 -8.16
N ASP A 129 -11.64 -6.22 -8.96
CA ASP A 129 -12.98 -6.65 -8.54
C ASP A 129 -12.98 -7.95 -7.71
N GLU A 130 -11.91 -8.75 -7.80
CA GLU A 130 -11.78 -10.03 -7.10
C GLU A 130 -10.34 -10.25 -6.63
N PRO A 131 -9.87 -9.46 -5.63
CA PRO A 131 -8.50 -9.54 -5.17
C PRO A 131 -8.17 -10.93 -4.60
N PRO A 132 -6.94 -11.44 -4.80
CA PRO A 132 -6.49 -12.72 -4.29
C PRO A 132 -6.55 -12.73 -2.76
N HIS A 133 -6.95 -13.87 -2.21
CA HIS A 133 -6.96 -14.06 -0.76
C HIS A 133 -5.70 -14.81 -0.29
N PRO A 134 -5.01 -14.36 0.77
CA PRO A 134 -5.19 -13.10 1.48
C PRO A 134 -4.44 -11.93 0.84
N GLU A 135 -4.98 -10.74 1.04
CA GLU A 135 -4.25 -9.49 0.92
C GLU A 135 -3.31 -9.41 2.15
N LEU A 136 -2.01 -9.28 1.94
CA LEU A 136 -1.01 -9.46 3.01
C LEU A 136 -0.60 -8.15 3.68
N ILE A 137 -0.61 -7.06 2.91
CA ILE A 137 -0.38 -5.70 3.40
C ILE A 137 -1.45 -4.80 2.78
N LEU A 138 -2.16 -4.06 3.62
CA LEU A 138 -3.13 -3.04 3.22
C LEU A 138 -2.52 -1.65 3.43
N LEU A 139 -2.74 -0.77 2.46
CA LEU A 139 -2.15 0.56 2.39
C LEU A 139 -3.25 1.59 2.16
N ASP A 140 -3.91 2.01 3.24
CA ASP A 140 -5.05 2.92 3.12
C ASP A 140 -4.74 4.27 3.76
N TRP A 141 -5.18 5.34 3.08
CA TRP A 141 -5.15 6.71 3.56
C TRP A 141 -6.54 7.33 3.40
N VAL A 142 -6.84 8.27 4.29
CA VAL A 142 -7.96 9.18 4.13
C VAL A 142 -7.41 10.59 4.03
N TYR A 143 -7.82 11.33 3.01
CA TYR A 143 -7.54 12.74 2.87
C TYR A 143 -8.70 13.60 3.38
N LEU A 144 -8.38 14.82 3.78
CA LEU A 144 -9.33 15.81 4.26
C LEU A 144 -10.42 16.06 3.21
N PRO A 145 -11.71 16.11 3.62
CA PRO A 145 -12.78 16.66 2.81
C PRO A 145 -12.46 18.07 2.31
N VAL A 146 -13.05 18.46 1.19
CA VAL A 146 -12.79 19.77 0.57
C VAL A 146 -13.23 20.94 1.45
N ASP A 147 -14.32 20.80 2.20
CA ASP A 147 -14.78 21.84 3.12
C ASP A 147 -13.93 21.99 4.40
N GLU A 148 -13.06 21.01 4.68
CA GLU A 148 -12.07 21.06 5.76
C GLU A 148 -10.72 21.62 5.30
N LEU A 149 -10.56 21.90 4.00
CA LEU A 149 -9.33 22.50 3.48
C LEU A 149 -9.20 23.96 3.91
N ASP A 150 -8.16 24.22 4.71
CA ASP A 150 -7.69 25.58 4.98
C ASP A 150 -7.32 26.35 3.69
N ALA A 151 -7.96 27.50 3.47
CA ALA A 151 -7.87 28.27 2.23
C ALA A 151 -6.45 28.77 1.91
N ASP A 152 -5.64 29.08 2.92
CA ASP A 152 -4.27 29.56 2.73
C ASP A 152 -3.30 28.39 2.53
N ARG A 153 -3.42 27.36 3.38
CA ARG A 153 -2.53 26.20 3.36
C ARG A 153 -2.79 25.31 2.17
N HIS A 154 -4.02 25.21 1.68
CA HIS A 154 -4.43 24.31 0.61
C HIS A 154 -4.85 25.03 -0.68
N ALA A 155 -4.54 26.33 -0.79
CA ALA A 155 -4.89 27.19 -1.93
C ALA A 155 -4.65 26.54 -3.30
N GLY A 156 -3.56 25.79 -3.47
CA GLY A 156 -3.24 25.17 -4.75
C GLY A 156 -4.18 24.03 -5.17
N ALA A 157 -4.64 23.21 -4.23
CA ALA A 157 -5.64 22.17 -4.52
C ALA A 157 -7.01 22.78 -4.80
N LEU A 158 -7.38 23.81 -4.03
CA LEU A 158 -8.63 24.56 -4.22
C LEU A 158 -8.67 25.25 -5.59
N ALA A 159 -7.58 25.92 -5.98
CA ALA A 159 -7.46 26.55 -7.28
C ALA A 159 -7.53 25.54 -8.44
N ALA A 160 -6.91 24.35 -8.28
CA ALA A 160 -6.96 23.30 -9.30
C ALA A 160 -8.38 22.79 -9.54
N MET A 161 -9.16 22.57 -8.48
CA MET A 161 -10.58 22.18 -8.60
C MET A 161 -11.44 23.30 -9.22
N GLU A 162 -11.20 24.56 -8.84
CA GLU A 162 -11.92 25.71 -9.40
C GLU A 162 -11.64 25.87 -10.90
N GLU A 163 -10.38 25.75 -11.32
CA GLU A 163 -9.98 25.83 -12.74
C GLU A 163 -10.58 24.71 -13.58
N ALA A 164 -10.66 23.50 -13.04
CA ALA A 164 -11.26 22.34 -13.70
C ALA A 164 -12.79 22.38 -13.74
N GLN A 165 -13.43 23.30 -12.99
CA GLN A 165 -14.89 23.35 -12.81
C GLN A 165 -15.47 22.00 -12.34
N GLU A 166 -14.71 21.27 -11.53
CA GLU A 166 -15.08 19.94 -11.06
C GLU A 166 -16.26 20.03 -10.07
N GLU A 167 -17.25 19.14 -10.20
CA GLU A 167 -18.34 19.06 -9.23
C GLU A 167 -17.87 18.30 -8.00
N VAL A 168 -17.86 18.98 -6.85
CA VAL A 168 -17.24 18.49 -5.62
C VAL A 168 -18.27 18.18 -4.55
N HIS A 169 -18.24 16.96 -4.01
CA HIS A 169 -18.94 16.61 -2.78
C HIS A 169 -18.14 17.08 -1.57
N ALA A 170 -18.29 18.35 -1.21
CA ALA A 170 -17.33 19.04 -0.35
C ALA A 170 -17.05 18.39 1.01
N SER A 171 -18.06 17.75 1.62
CA SER A 171 -17.95 17.12 2.96
C SER A 171 -17.61 15.63 2.93
N ALA A 172 -17.47 15.01 1.75
CA ALA A 172 -17.09 13.62 1.67
C ALA A 172 -15.57 13.47 1.91
N PRO A 173 -15.14 12.51 2.75
CA PRO A 173 -13.72 12.16 2.81
C PRO A 173 -13.26 11.61 1.47
N VAL A 174 -11.98 11.79 1.18
CA VAL A 174 -11.33 11.26 -0.03
C VAL A 174 -10.54 10.03 0.37
N TYR A 175 -11.00 8.85 -0.04
CA TYR A 175 -10.34 7.58 0.21
C TYR A 175 -9.22 7.35 -0.82
N VAL A 176 -8.07 6.92 -0.32
CA VAL A 176 -6.87 6.64 -1.12
C VAL A 176 -6.30 5.29 -0.72
N GLU A 177 -6.01 4.46 -1.72
CA GLU A 177 -5.62 3.07 -1.53
C GLU A 177 -4.34 2.78 -2.34
N GLY A 178 -3.42 2.02 -1.76
CA GLY A 178 -2.24 1.51 -2.45
C GLY A 178 -2.54 0.23 -3.25
N PRO A 179 -1.52 -0.40 -3.87
CA PRO A 179 -1.72 -1.64 -4.58
C PRO A 179 -2.05 -2.77 -3.60
N ILE A 180 -2.86 -3.72 -4.07
CA ILE A 180 -3.07 -4.98 -3.38
C ILE A 180 -1.73 -5.70 -3.29
N LEU A 181 -1.23 -5.90 -2.07
CA LEU A 181 0.01 -6.63 -1.83
C LEU A 181 -0.31 -8.05 -1.35
N ALA A 182 -0.40 -8.99 -2.29
CA ALA A 182 -0.52 -10.41 -2.00
C ALA A 182 0.84 -11.12 -2.16
N ALA A 183 0.83 -12.45 -2.13
CA ALA A 183 2.06 -13.24 -2.18
C ALA A 183 2.90 -12.98 -3.45
N PRO A 184 2.33 -12.88 -4.67
CA PRO A 184 3.10 -12.55 -5.87
C PRO A 184 3.77 -11.17 -5.79
N GLU A 185 3.08 -10.13 -5.31
CA GLU A 185 3.65 -8.79 -5.17
C GLU A 185 4.82 -8.77 -4.18
N LEU A 186 4.66 -9.38 -3.01
CA LEU A 186 5.73 -9.41 -2.01
C LEU A 186 6.91 -10.27 -2.47
N CYS A 187 6.65 -11.43 -3.08
CA CYS A 187 7.72 -12.36 -3.44
C CYS A 187 8.43 -12.04 -4.75
N GLU A 188 7.73 -11.42 -5.70
CA GLU A 188 8.16 -11.32 -7.09
C GLU A 188 7.97 -9.91 -7.69
N GLY A 189 7.36 -8.98 -6.94
CA GLY A 189 7.08 -7.62 -7.42
C GLY A 189 8.33 -6.76 -7.64
N ALA A 190 9.41 -6.99 -6.90
CA ALA A 190 10.67 -6.25 -7.06
C ALA A 190 11.91 -7.15 -7.12
N PRO A 191 12.09 -7.94 -8.19
CA PRO A 191 13.28 -8.76 -8.37
C PRO A 191 14.53 -7.87 -8.37
N ASN A 192 15.56 -8.27 -7.60
CA ASN A 192 16.79 -7.48 -7.43
C ASN A 192 16.52 -6.02 -6.97
N GLY A 193 15.44 -5.80 -6.21
CA GLY A 193 15.09 -4.49 -5.66
C GLY A 193 14.56 -3.48 -6.69
N VAL A 194 14.25 -3.92 -7.91
CA VAL A 194 13.64 -3.09 -8.96
C VAL A 194 12.21 -3.54 -9.18
N LEU A 195 11.25 -2.64 -9.01
CA LEU A 195 9.83 -2.92 -9.24
C LEU A 195 9.59 -3.29 -10.71
N ARG A 196 8.79 -4.35 -10.93
CA ARG A 196 8.42 -4.81 -12.27
C ARG A 196 7.53 -3.82 -13.00
N GLU A 197 6.65 -3.15 -12.27
CA GLU A 197 5.67 -2.21 -12.79
C GLU A 197 5.68 -0.93 -11.96
N ASP A 198 4.92 0.08 -12.41
CA ASP A 198 4.75 1.31 -11.65
C ASP A 198 3.99 1.05 -10.35
N PHE A 199 4.24 1.88 -9.34
CA PHE A 199 3.50 1.84 -8.10
C PHE A 199 2.18 2.59 -8.28
N LEU A 200 1.08 1.84 -8.38
CA LEU A 200 -0.25 2.41 -8.56
C LEU A 200 -0.86 2.84 -7.21
N VAL A 201 -1.57 3.97 -7.21
CA VAL A 201 -2.37 4.46 -6.08
C VAL A 201 -3.74 4.85 -6.61
N TRP A 202 -4.79 4.43 -5.92
CA TRP A 202 -6.17 4.70 -6.28
C TRP A 202 -6.75 5.80 -5.38
N SER A 203 -7.61 6.64 -5.92
CA SER A 203 -8.37 7.63 -5.14
C SER A 203 -9.79 7.75 -5.68
N ASP A 204 -10.77 7.91 -4.80
CA ASP A 204 -12.17 8.18 -5.16
C ASP A 204 -12.43 9.59 -5.71
N GLY A 205 -11.42 10.46 -5.70
CA GLY A 205 -11.46 11.81 -6.23
C GLY A 205 -11.91 12.84 -5.19
N PRO A 206 -12.10 14.12 -5.56
CA PRO A 206 -12.08 14.70 -6.91
C PRO A 206 -10.73 14.54 -7.63
N TYR A 207 -10.74 14.37 -8.95
CA TYR A 207 -9.54 14.12 -9.75
C TYR A 207 -8.52 15.26 -9.62
N SER A 208 -8.96 16.51 -9.77
CA SER A 208 -8.05 17.65 -9.71
C SER A 208 -7.44 17.85 -8.33
N TYR A 209 -8.16 17.45 -7.28
CA TYR A 209 -7.62 17.42 -5.92
C TYR A 209 -6.55 16.34 -5.79
N SER A 210 -6.88 15.09 -6.09
CA SER A 210 -5.96 13.96 -5.96
C SER A 210 -4.71 14.13 -6.84
N ASP A 211 -4.88 14.57 -8.09
CA ASP A 211 -3.75 14.85 -9.01
C ASP A 211 -2.81 15.95 -8.45
N TYR A 212 -3.36 17.05 -7.92
CA TYR A 212 -2.54 18.11 -7.31
C TYR A 212 -1.74 17.56 -6.11
N VAL A 213 -2.39 16.81 -5.23
CA VAL A 213 -1.72 16.22 -4.05
C VAL A 213 -0.64 15.23 -4.49
N PHE A 214 -0.96 14.33 -5.42
CA PHE A 214 -0.04 13.30 -5.89
C PHE A 214 1.17 13.87 -6.63
N ARG A 215 1.03 14.94 -7.41
CA ARG A 215 2.17 15.68 -7.98
C ARG A 215 3.07 16.26 -6.87
N GLY A 216 2.47 16.80 -5.82
CA GLY A 216 3.20 17.27 -4.63
C GLY A 216 3.94 16.15 -3.89
N VAL A 217 3.29 15.00 -3.74
CA VAL A 217 3.84 13.78 -3.13
C VAL A 217 5.01 13.24 -3.94
N SER A 218 4.87 13.09 -5.26
CA SER A 218 5.95 12.62 -6.14
C SER A 218 7.19 13.51 -6.04
N LYS A 219 6.99 14.84 -6.04
CA LYS A 219 8.08 15.81 -5.84
C LYS A 219 8.74 15.66 -4.47
N ALA A 220 7.97 15.48 -3.40
CA ALA A 220 8.51 15.27 -2.06
C ALA A 220 9.28 13.95 -1.92
N ALA A 221 8.82 12.89 -2.60
CA ALA A 221 9.50 11.60 -2.71
C ALA A 221 10.74 11.61 -3.62
N LYS A 222 10.93 12.72 -4.37
CA LYS A 222 12.02 12.92 -5.34
C LYS A 222 12.00 11.87 -6.46
N LEU A 223 10.80 11.53 -6.95
CA LEU A 223 10.67 10.68 -8.13
C LEU A 223 11.08 11.46 -9.38
N VAL A 224 11.54 10.73 -10.39
CA VAL A 224 12.03 11.31 -11.66
C VAL A 224 10.88 11.95 -12.44
N ASP A 225 9.75 11.26 -12.52
CA ASP A 225 8.58 11.68 -13.28
C ASP A 225 7.40 12.00 -12.34
N PRO A 226 6.54 12.98 -12.71
CA PRO A 226 5.27 13.18 -12.03
C PRO A 226 4.38 11.93 -12.17
N PRO A 227 3.40 11.74 -11.27
CA PRO A 227 2.46 10.65 -11.45
C PRO A 227 1.54 10.92 -12.64
N THR A 228 1.05 9.86 -13.27
CA THR A 228 0.12 9.92 -14.41
C THR A 228 -1.23 9.36 -13.98
N GLY A 229 -2.29 10.15 -14.07
CA GLY A 229 -3.65 9.70 -13.75
C GLY A 229 -4.30 8.94 -14.90
N TYR A 230 -5.22 8.03 -14.62
CA TYR A 230 -5.83 7.17 -15.64
C TYR A 230 -6.59 7.95 -16.74
N HIS A 231 -7.13 9.14 -16.41
CA HIS A 231 -7.74 10.04 -17.40
C HIS A 231 -6.77 10.57 -18.46
N ASP A 232 -5.46 10.52 -18.20
CA ASP A 232 -4.42 10.97 -19.13
C ASP A 232 -4.04 9.88 -20.15
N PHE A 233 -4.46 8.62 -19.96
CA PHE A 233 -4.16 7.50 -20.88
C PHE A 233 -5.10 7.43 -22.08
N ASP A 234 -6.31 8.01 -21.99
CA ASP A 234 -7.30 8.02 -23.08
C ASP A 234 -7.12 9.19 -24.07
N LEU A 235 -6.04 9.97 -23.93
CA LEU A 235 -5.74 11.15 -24.77
C LEU A 235 -4.61 10.93 -25.79
N GLU A 236 -4.06 9.72 -25.92
CA GLU A 236 -3.14 9.31 -27.01
C GLU A 236 -3.83 8.46 -28.08
#